data_AF-A0A7S1A0W7-F1
#
_entry.id   AF-A0A7S1A0W7-F1
#
_cell.length_a   1.000
_cell.length_b   1.000
_cell.length_c   1.000
_cell.angle_alpha   90.00
_cell.angle_beta   90.00
_cell.angle_gamma   90.00
#
_symmetry.space_group_name_H-M   'P 1'
#
loop_
_entity.id
_entity.type
_entity.pdbx_description
1 polymer ?
#
loop_
_entity_poly.entity_id
_entity_poly.type
_entity_poly.pdbx_seq_one_letter_code
_entity_poly.pdbx_strand_id
1 'polypeptide(L)'
;MARFFEDGVVLSAERNALLQSKLRKQFTFMEFVLAVVLSFLCFWDCFYFTGFHIRYDSFYVALVFGPILCGLVVAGTLAIVMSRYFRQERKSIRMWLVVFTMTAIGTVLGCIFGEATYFENILKHYTYEDMASYTNIDPSGDQGGAFMDAGRVYFKEGTYVPDYRALAFKNMDIYCIAPIIRQPLDSSVEASATISGFTLPPSGTIDWWAVGTNCCGEDGNSFTCGSVANGKARSGLRLLDETAQKNYLIAVQEWVGTTGLPARHPLFFTWTVDPYSDMKDLYTNAWSSFWRTLMLYSICAVFGTFFFMVFFQYVKVY
;
A
#
# COMPACT_ATOMS: atom_id res chain seq x y z
N MET A 1 -57.19 9.27 -51.54
CA MET A 1 -56.12 8.34 -51.13
C MET A 1 -54.81 9.09 -50.81
N ALA A 2 -54.37 10.06 -51.64
CA ALA A 2 -53.17 10.86 -51.37
C ALA A 2 -53.18 11.67 -50.06
N ARG A 3 -54.29 12.35 -49.72
CA ARG A 3 -54.41 13.15 -48.48
C ARG A 3 -54.25 12.32 -47.19
N PHE A 4 -54.75 11.09 -47.18
CA PHE A 4 -54.60 10.19 -46.03
C PHE A 4 -53.15 9.78 -45.77
N PHE A 5 -52.32 9.74 -46.82
CA PHE A 5 -50.90 9.43 -46.70
C PHE A 5 -50.10 10.62 -46.18
N GLU A 6 -50.42 11.85 -46.61
CA GLU A 6 -49.84 13.08 -46.06
C GLU A 6 -50.14 13.24 -44.56
N ASP A 7 -51.39 13.05 -44.16
CA ASP A 7 -51.79 13.21 -42.75
C ASP A 7 -51.08 12.20 -41.83
N GLY A 8 -50.86 10.96 -42.30
CA GLY A 8 -50.12 9.93 -41.57
C GLY A 8 -48.63 10.23 -41.40
N VAL A 9 -48.00 10.84 -42.42
CA VAL A 9 -46.58 11.23 -42.38
C VAL A 9 -46.37 12.39 -41.40
N VAL A 10 -47.25 13.40 -41.42
CA VAL A 10 -47.21 14.55 -40.51
C VAL A 10 -47.39 14.13 -39.05
N LEU A 11 -48.33 13.24 -38.76
CA LEU A 11 -48.53 12.66 -37.42
C LEU A 11 -47.30 11.90 -36.92
N SER A 12 -46.58 11.20 -37.82
CA SER A 12 -45.34 10.50 -37.45
C SER A 12 -44.21 11.48 -37.11
N ALA A 13 -44.11 12.58 -37.85
CA ALA A 13 -43.09 13.61 -37.65
C ALA A 13 -43.31 14.38 -36.35
N GLU A 14 -44.55 14.77 -36.04
CA GLU A 14 -44.90 15.40 -34.76
C GLU A 14 -44.67 14.47 -33.57
N ARG A 15 -45.01 13.19 -33.71
CA ARG A 15 -44.74 12.18 -32.67
C ARG A 15 -43.24 12.03 -32.42
N ASN A 16 -42.43 12.01 -33.47
CA ASN A 16 -40.98 11.92 -33.37
C ASN A 16 -40.36 13.19 -32.78
N ALA A 17 -40.86 14.37 -33.15
CA ALA A 17 -40.45 15.65 -32.56
C ALA A 17 -40.83 15.74 -31.08
N LEU A 18 -42.01 15.25 -30.68
CA LEU A 18 -42.43 15.15 -29.29
C LEU A 18 -41.56 14.16 -28.50
N LEU A 19 -41.23 13.00 -29.07
CA LEU A 19 -40.31 12.04 -28.48
C LEU A 19 -38.91 12.65 -28.30
N GLN A 20 -38.37 13.33 -29.32
CA GLN A 20 -37.10 14.04 -29.23
C GLN A 20 -37.13 15.18 -28.22
N SER A 21 -38.23 15.94 -28.11
CA SER A 21 -38.38 17.01 -27.12
C SER A 21 -38.45 16.45 -25.68
N LYS A 22 -39.08 15.29 -25.47
CA LYS A 22 -39.12 14.59 -24.18
C LYS A 22 -37.75 14.02 -23.80
N LEU A 23 -37.02 13.44 -24.75
CA LEU A 23 -35.64 12.96 -24.57
C LEU A 23 -34.69 14.13 -24.24
N ARG A 24 -34.79 15.25 -24.99
CA ARG A 24 -33.97 16.44 -24.79
C ARG A 24 -34.23 17.14 -23.44
N LYS A 25 -35.42 16.98 -22.86
CA LYS A 25 -35.81 17.54 -21.55
C LYS A 25 -35.51 16.60 -20.37
N GLN A 26 -34.90 15.43 -20.59
CA GLN A 26 -34.59 14.43 -19.56
C GLN A 26 -33.12 14.37 -19.14
N PHE A 27 -32.19 14.88 -19.96
CA PHE A 27 -30.77 14.93 -19.62
C PHE A 27 -30.37 16.34 -19.20
N THR A 28 -30.42 16.64 -17.90
CA THR A 28 -29.75 17.83 -17.34
C THR A 28 -28.24 17.53 -17.29
N PHE A 29 -27.52 17.87 -18.36
CA PHE A 29 -26.07 17.71 -18.48
C PHE A 29 -25.31 18.21 -17.23
N MET A 30 -25.81 19.29 -16.61
CA MET A 30 -25.26 19.86 -15.38
C MET A 30 -25.24 18.87 -14.20
N GLU A 31 -26.27 18.03 -14.03
CA GLU A 31 -26.35 17.07 -12.93
C GLU A 31 -25.43 15.87 -13.17
N PHE A 32 -25.22 15.49 -14.43
CA PHE A 32 -24.21 14.49 -14.81
C PHE A 32 -22.80 14.97 -14.45
N VAL A 33 -22.47 16.20 -14.85
CA VAL A 33 -21.17 16.80 -14.54
C VAL A 33 -21.01 16.93 -13.02
N LEU A 34 -22.04 17.35 -12.30
CA LEU A 34 -22.02 17.44 -10.84
C LEU A 34 -21.75 16.07 -10.19
N ALA A 35 -22.42 15.00 -10.64
CA ALA A 35 -22.21 13.66 -10.09
C ALA A 35 -20.76 13.20 -10.29
N VAL A 36 -20.22 13.36 -11.49
CA VAL A 36 -18.84 12.95 -11.81
C VAL A 36 -17.83 13.76 -11.03
N VAL A 37 -17.96 15.09 -11.03
CA VAL A 37 -17.02 16.00 -10.34
C VAL A 37 -17.07 15.79 -8.83
N LEU A 38 -18.26 15.73 -8.22
CA LEU A 38 -18.38 15.56 -6.78
C LEU A 38 -17.85 14.20 -6.33
N SER A 39 -18.13 13.14 -7.10
CA SER A 39 -17.62 11.79 -6.84
C SER A 39 -16.09 11.73 -6.96
N PHE A 40 -15.52 12.41 -7.96
CA PHE A 40 -14.08 12.52 -8.16
C PHE A 40 -13.40 13.27 -7.00
N LEU A 41 -13.96 14.41 -6.59
CA LEU A 41 -13.41 15.20 -5.50
C LEU A 41 -13.45 14.43 -4.17
N CYS A 42 -14.58 13.80 -3.83
CA CYS A 42 -14.66 12.97 -2.62
C CYS A 42 -13.69 11.80 -2.64
N PHE A 43 -13.51 11.14 -3.79
CA PHE A 43 -12.52 10.07 -3.92
C PHE A 43 -11.09 10.60 -3.73
N TRP A 44 -10.75 11.70 -4.39
CA TRP A 44 -9.43 12.33 -4.32
C TRP A 44 -9.10 12.79 -2.89
N ASP A 45 -10.03 13.49 -2.24
CA ASP A 45 -9.89 13.96 -0.86
C ASP A 45 -9.74 12.76 0.11
N CYS A 46 -10.66 11.79 0.08
CA CYS A 46 -10.59 10.64 0.97
C CYS A 46 -9.29 9.85 0.79
N PHE A 47 -8.88 9.57 -0.46
CA PHE A 47 -7.62 8.87 -0.72
C PHE A 47 -6.44 9.67 -0.18
N TYR A 48 -6.36 10.97 -0.50
CA TYR A 48 -5.21 11.79 -0.11
C TYR A 48 -5.05 11.86 1.41
N PHE A 49 -6.13 12.22 2.13
CA PHE A 49 -6.08 12.37 3.58
C PHE A 49 -5.89 11.05 4.32
N THR A 50 -6.46 9.95 3.83
CA THR A 50 -6.30 8.63 4.48
C THR A 50 -5.03 7.90 4.06
N GLY A 51 -4.38 8.31 2.97
CA GLY A 51 -3.23 7.62 2.38
C GLY A 51 -1.87 8.25 2.67
N PHE A 52 -1.78 9.58 2.80
CA PHE A 52 -0.50 10.31 2.79
C PHE A 52 -0.10 10.89 4.17
N HIS A 53 0.97 11.70 4.17
CA HIS A 53 1.65 12.29 5.33
C HIS A 53 0.72 12.83 6.43
N ILE A 54 -0.39 13.46 6.08
CA ILE A 54 -1.32 14.04 7.07
C ILE A 54 -1.84 12.98 8.05
N ARG A 55 -2.05 11.73 7.59
CA ARG A 55 -2.45 10.63 8.46
C ARG A 55 -1.35 10.21 9.43
N TYR A 56 -0.09 10.30 9.00
CA TYR A 56 1.07 9.95 9.83
C TYR A 56 1.25 10.96 10.96
N ASP A 57 1.24 12.26 10.64
CA ASP A 57 1.41 13.33 11.63
C ASP A 57 0.26 13.38 12.65
N SER A 58 -0.98 13.26 12.15
CA SER A 58 -2.17 13.56 12.93
C SER A 58 -3.38 12.81 12.39
N PHE A 59 -3.61 11.63 12.95
CA PHE A 59 -4.76 10.79 12.62
C PHE A 59 -6.10 11.54 12.66
N TYR A 60 -6.31 12.41 13.66
CA TYR A 60 -7.55 13.17 13.81
C TYR A 60 -7.80 14.17 12.68
N VAL A 61 -6.73 14.84 12.20
CA VAL A 61 -6.84 15.82 11.11
C VAL A 61 -7.20 15.11 9.81
N ALA A 62 -6.52 13.99 9.51
CA ALA A 62 -6.85 13.15 8.36
C ALA A 62 -8.31 12.66 8.38
N LEU A 63 -8.80 12.22 9.55
CA LEU A 63 -10.15 11.69 9.70
C LEU A 63 -11.23 12.78 9.53
N VAL A 64 -10.99 13.99 10.06
CA VAL A 64 -11.93 15.12 9.95
C VAL A 64 -12.02 15.63 8.52
N PHE A 65 -10.88 15.91 7.87
CA PHE A 65 -10.85 16.54 6.55
C PHE A 65 -11.11 15.57 5.39
N GLY A 66 -10.84 14.26 5.57
CA GLY A 66 -11.19 13.26 4.57
C GLY A 66 -12.57 12.62 4.84
N PRO A 67 -12.64 11.47 5.54
CA PRO A 67 -13.88 10.69 5.69
C PRO A 67 -15.07 11.44 6.28
N ILE A 68 -14.87 12.27 7.33
CA ILE A 68 -16.00 13.00 7.95
C ILE A 68 -16.55 14.06 7.01
N LEU A 69 -15.69 14.89 6.42
CA LEU A 69 -16.11 15.94 5.49
C LEU A 69 -16.86 15.34 4.28
N CYS A 70 -16.29 14.31 3.65
CA CYS A 70 -16.94 13.62 2.53
C CYS A 70 -18.23 12.90 2.98
N GLY A 71 -18.27 12.34 4.19
CA GLY A 71 -19.47 11.77 4.80
C GLY A 71 -20.59 12.80 4.98
N LEU A 72 -20.27 14.03 5.38
CA LEU A 72 -21.23 15.14 5.46
C LEU A 72 -21.75 15.54 4.08
N VAL A 73 -20.90 15.51 3.04
CA VAL A 73 -21.33 15.73 1.65
C VAL A 73 -22.32 14.64 1.21
N VAL A 74 -22.02 13.37 1.49
CA VAL A 74 -22.91 12.25 1.20
C VAL A 74 -24.25 12.40 1.94
N ALA A 75 -24.22 12.74 3.24
CA ALA A 75 -25.42 13.01 4.03
C ALA A 75 -26.23 14.20 3.49
N GLY A 76 -25.56 15.25 3.02
CA GLY A 76 -26.18 16.41 2.38
C GLY A 76 -26.90 16.03 1.08
N THR A 77 -26.28 15.21 0.23
CA THR A 77 -26.95 14.72 -0.99
C THR A 77 -28.16 13.84 -0.68
N LEU A 78 -28.08 13.01 0.37
CA LEU A 78 -29.21 12.21 0.86
C LEU A 78 -30.35 13.10 1.38
N ALA A 79 -30.03 14.16 2.13
CA ALA A 79 -31.02 15.11 2.62
C ALA A 79 -31.75 15.82 1.47
N ILE A 80 -31.05 16.15 0.38
CA ILE A 80 -31.65 16.72 -0.84
C ILE A 80 -32.59 15.70 -1.50
N VAL A 81 -32.16 14.44 -1.62
CA VAL A 81 -33.01 13.35 -2.14
C VAL A 81 -34.30 13.24 -1.33
N MET A 82 -34.20 13.21 0.01
CA MET A 82 -35.35 13.11 0.90
C MET A 82 -36.28 14.33 0.80
N SER A 83 -35.71 15.54 0.77
CA SER A 83 -36.50 16.77 0.60
C SER A 83 -37.30 16.76 -0.71
N ARG A 84 -36.68 16.32 -1.81
CA ARG A 84 -37.31 16.20 -3.13
C ARG A 84 -38.35 15.08 -3.17
N TYR A 85 -38.14 14.00 -2.42
CA TYR A 85 -39.10 12.92 -2.24
C TYR A 85 -40.40 13.43 -1.61
N PHE A 86 -40.32 14.18 -0.51
CA PHE A 86 -41.49 14.78 0.14
C PHE A 86 -42.22 15.81 -0.73
N ARG A 87 -41.50 16.52 -1.61
CA ARG A 87 -42.07 17.47 -2.58
C ARG A 87 -42.69 16.82 -3.83
N GLN A 88 -42.69 15.49 -3.94
CA GLN A 88 -43.22 14.72 -5.08
C GLN A 88 -42.58 15.08 -6.44
N GLU A 89 -41.34 15.57 -6.46
CA GLU A 89 -40.63 15.96 -7.68
C GLU A 89 -39.95 14.75 -8.37
N ARG A 90 -40.75 13.81 -8.89
CA ARG A 90 -40.29 12.49 -9.41
C ARG A 90 -39.09 12.51 -10.36
N LYS A 91 -38.95 13.55 -11.20
CA LYS A 91 -37.79 13.66 -12.13
C LYS A 91 -36.51 14.03 -11.40
N SER A 92 -36.57 15.01 -10.49
CA SER A 92 -35.40 15.47 -9.75
C SER A 92 -34.86 14.36 -8.83
N ILE A 93 -35.73 13.60 -8.17
CA ILE A 93 -35.31 12.52 -7.25
C ILE A 93 -34.36 11.51 -7.91
N ARG A 94 -34.66 11.07 -9.14
CA ARG A 94 -33.83 10.07 -9.84
C ARG A 94 -32.40 10.56 -10.11
N MET A 95 -32.24 11.82 -10.52
CA MET A 95 -30.91 12.40 -10.74
C MET A 95 -30.13 12.54 -9.42
N TRP A 96 -30.78 12.99 -8.35
CA TRP A 96 -30.12 13.13 -7.04
C TRP A 96 -29.76 11.79 -6.40
N LEU A 97 -30.51 10.72 -6.70
CA LEU A 97 -30.13 9.36 -6.32
C LEU A 97 -28.82 8.92 -6.98
N VAL A 98 -28.61 9.23 -8.27
CA VAL A 98 -27.34 8.93 -8.97
C VAL A 98 -26.17 9.68 -8.32
N VAL A 99 -26.36 10.97 -8.03
CA VAL A 99 -25.35 11.80 -7.36
C VAL A 99 -24.99 11.20 -6.00
N PHE A 100 -25.99 10.84 -5.19
CA PHE A 100 -25.78 10.20 -3.90
C PHE A 100 -25.03 8.85 -4.03
N THR A 101 -25.45 7.96 -4.93
CA THR A 101 -24.82 6.65 -5.07
C THR A 101 -23.38 6.74 -5.53
N MET A 102 -23.08 7.62 -6.50
CA MET A 102 -21.70 7.76 -7.01
C MET A 102 -20.78 8.37 -5.95
N THR A 103 -21.22 9.44 -5.27
CA THR A 103 -20.44 10.08 -4.20
C THR A 103 -20.20 9.16 -3.01
N ALA A 104 -21.18 8.34 -2.62
CA ALA A 104 -21.01 7.33 -1.60
C ALA A 104 -19.97 6.28 -2.01
N ILE A 105 -20.05 5.75 -3.23
CA ILE A 105 -19.08 4.79 -3.77
C ILE A 105 -17.67 5.40 -3.82
N GLY A 106 -17.54 6.64 -4.29
CA GLY A 106 -16.25 7.34 -4.34
C GLY A 106 -15.61 7.52 -2.97
N THR A 107 -16.41 7.90 -1.97
CA THR A 107 -15.96 8.07 -0.59
C THR A 107 -15.44 6.74 -0.02
N VAL A 108 -16.19 5.65 -0.19
CA VAL A 108 -15.82 4.33 0.34
C VAL A 108 -14.55 3.80 -0.35
N LEU A 109 -14.50 3.86 -1.68
CA LEU A 109 -13.32 3.40 -2.43
C LEU A 109 -12.08 4.24 -2.11
N GLY A 110 -12.23 5.56 -1.97
CA GLY A 110 -11.15 6.46 -1.57
C GLY A 110 -10.53 6.06 -0.23
N CYS A 111 -11.36 5.73 0.77
CA CYS A 111 -10.89 5.26 2.07
C CYS A 111 -10.17 3.90 1.98
N ILE A 112 -10.72 2.93 1.24
CA ILE A 112 -10.12 1.58 1.12
C ILE A 112 -8.75 1.66 0.46
N PHE A 113 -8.64 2.35 -0.68
CA PHE A 113 -7.37 2.45 -1.40
C PHE A 113 -6.36 3.35 -0.68
N GLY A 114 -6.83 4.41 -0.01
CA GLY A 114 -5.99 5.23 0.84
C GLY A 114 -5.41 4.44 2.00
N GLU A 115 -6.22 3.62 2.68
CA GLU A 115 -5.76 2.73 3.75
C GLU A 115 -4.73 1.70 3.29
N ALA A 116 -4.99 1.02 2.16
CA ALA A 116 -4.04 0.08 1.58
C ALA A 116 -2.69 0.78 1.27
N THR A 117 -2.74 1.95 0.62
CA THR A 117 -1.53 2.72 0.27
C THR A 117 -0.76 3.16 1.52
N TYR A 118 -1.47 3.54 2.58
CA TYR A 118 -0.89 3.95 3.84
C TYR A 118 -0.06 2.84 4.48
N PHE A 119 -0.66 1.67 4.72
CA PHE A 119 0.03 0.57 5.41
C PHE A 119 1.11 -0.09 4.56
N GLU A 120 0.92 -0.19 3.25
CA GLU A 120 1.87 -0.87 2.38
C GLU A 120 3.14 -0.05 2.13
N ASN A 121 3.00 1.28 2.02
CA ASN A 121 4.06 2.16 1.52
C ASN A 121 4.38 3.32 2.47
N ILE A 122 3.40 4.18 2.74
CA ILE A 122 3.64 5.48 3.40
C ILE A 122 4.07 5.30 4.87
N LEU A 123 3.38 4.45 5.62
CA LEU A 123 3.74 4.14 7.01
C LEU A 123 5.18 3.63 7.10
N LYS A 124 5.56 2.68 6.23
CA LYS A 124 6.92 2.12 6.22
C LYS A 124 7.96 3.18 5.89
N HIS A 125 7.69 4.03 4.89
CA HIS A 125 8.60 5.11 4.49
C HIS A 125 8.92 6.05 5.65
N TYR A 126 7.90 6.58 6.33
CA TYR A 126 8.11 7.51 7.45
C TYR A 126 8.69 6.82 8.68
N THR A 127 8.31 5.57 8.95
CA THR A 127 8.94 4.79 10.02
C THR A 127 10.45 4.63 9.78
N TYR A 128 10.90 4.43 8.53
CA TYR A 128 12.34 4.39 8.22
C TYR A 128 13.02 5.77 8.28
N GLU A 129 12.28 6.84 8.03
CA GLU A 129 12.77 8.22 8.12
C GLU A 129 13.03 8.63 9.57
N ASP A 130 12.15 8.25 10.49
CA ASP A 130 12.27 8.51 11.93
C ASP A 130 13.33 7.65 12.62
N MET A 131 13.72 6.52 12.03
CA MET A 131 14.76 5.64 12.57
C MET A 131 16.17 6.13 12.25
N ALA A 132 17.11 5.82 13.15
CA ALA A 132 18.51 6.21 12.99
C ALA A 132 19.18 5.48 11.81
N SER A 133 20.08 6.19 11.13
CA SER A 133 20.95 5.63 10.10
C SER A 133 22.38 5.56 10.61
N TYR A 134 22.95 4.37 10.57
CA TYR A 134 24.32 4.12 11.03
C TYR A 134 25.21 3.65 9.88
N THR A 135 26.45 4.13 9.87
CA THR A 135 27.43 3.80 8.84
C THR A 135 28.69 3.20 9.44
N ASN A 136 29.38 2.36 8.67
CA ASN A 136 30.62 1.70 9.07
C ASN A 136 30.46 0.80 10.31
N ILE A 137 29.33 0.08 10.41
CA ILE A 137 29.13 -0.93 11.45
C ILE A 137 29.97 -2.16 11.17
N ASP A 138 30.65 -2.67 12.20
CA ASP A 138 31.41 -3.90 12.16
C ASP A 138 30.67 -5.04 12.86
N PRO A 139 30.09 -6.01 12.14
CA PRO A 139 29.31 -7.07 12.77
C PRO A 139 30.15 -7.99 13.68
N SER A 140 31.49 -7.94 13.57
CA SER A 140 32.39 -8.71 14.44
C SER A 140 32.74 -8.00 15.75
N GLY A 141 32.69 -6.66 15.77
CA GLY A 141 33.05 -5.87 16.96
C GLY A 141 31.84 -5.28 17.67
N ASP A 142 30.83 -4.87 16.91
CA ASP A 142 29.69 -4.13 17.40
C ASP A 142 28.56 -5.07 17.84
N GLN A 143 28.00 -4.80 19.03
CA GLN A 143 26.88 -5.56 19.60
C GLN A 143 25.54 -4.96 19.18
N GLY A 144 24.56 -5.80 18.82
CA GLY A 144 23.27 -5.32 18.33
C GLY A 144 22.48 -4.51 19.35
N GLY A 145 22.71 -4.73 20.65
CA GLY A 145 22.05 -3.98 21.72
C GLY A 145 22.28 -2.46 21.68
N ALA A 146 23.40 -2.00 21.10
CA ALA A 146 23.69 -0.57 20.94
C ALA A 146 22.95 0.07 19.75
N PHE A 147 22.36 -0.73 18.86
CA PHE A 147 21.78 -0.29 17.58
C PHE A 147 20.31 -0.74 17.44
N MET A 148 19.58 -0.81 18.56
CA MET A 148 18.17 -1.24 18.57
C MET A 148 17.24 -0.26 17.83
N ASP A 149 17.65 1.00 17.67
CA ASP A 149 16.95 2.07 16.96
C ASP A 149 17.35 2.20 15.48
N ALA A 150 18.22 1.32 14.99
CA ALA A 150 18.74 1.37 13.64
C ALA A 150 17.68 0.96 12.61
N GLY A 151 17.29 1.90 11.76
CA GLY A 151 16.43 1.65 10.61
C GLY A 151 17.21 1.26 9.35
N ARG A 152 18.39 1.87 9.19
CA ARG A 152 19.26 1.69 8.01
C ARG A 152 20.70 1.55 8.47
N VAL A 153 21.35 0.48 8.03
CA VAL A 153 22.73 0.17 8.43
C VAL A 153 23.59 -0.01 7.19
N TYR A 154 24.74 0.64 7.18
CA TYR A 154 25.82 0.39 6.23
C TYR A 154 26.98 -0.28 6.95
N PHE A 155 27.28 -1.51 6.56
CA PHE A 155 28.35 -2.30 7.14
C PHE A 155 29.72 -1.89 6.58
N LYS A 156 30.78 -2.22 7.32
CA LYS A 156 32.17 -2.07 6.87
C LYS A 156 32.48 -2.96 5.67
N GLU A 157 33.58 -2.65 5.01
CA GLU A 157 34.11 -3.47 3.91
C GLU A 157 34.51 -4.87 4.40
N GLY A 158 34.30 -5.87 3.54
CA GLY A 158 34.48 -7.28 3.87
C GLY A 158 33.29 -7.92 4.58
N THR A 159 32.21 -7.17 4.83
CA THR A 159 30.96 -7.73 5.36
C THR A 159 30.12 -8.34 4.24
N TYR A 160 29.66 -9.56 4.45
CA TYR A 160 28.83 -10.29 3.51
C TYR A 160 27.87 -11.24 4.24
N VAL A 161 26.88 -11.74 3.51
CA VAL A 161 25.97 -12.79 3.98
C VAL A 161 26.46 -14.11 3.38
N PRO A 162 26.81 -15.13 4.18
CA PRO A 162 27.22 -16.43 3.69
C PRO A 162 26.00 -17.16 3.11
N ASP A 163 26.11 -17.58 1.86
CA ASP A 163 25.06 -18.22 1.08
C ASP A 163 24.88 -19.72 1.39
N TYR A 164 25.70 -20.31 2.27
CA TYR A 164 25.70 -21.74 2.62
C TYR A 164 25.47 -22.02 4.11
N ARG A 165 25.06 -20.99 4.88
CA ARG A 165 24.84 -21.09 6.35
C ARG A 165 23.54 -20.43 6.78
N ALA A 166 22.53 -20.49 5.92
CA ALA A 166 21.19 -20.10 6.25
C ALA A 166 20.53 -21.12 7.17
N LEU A 167 19.45 -20.71 7.83
CA LEU A 167 18.49 -21.63 8.43
C LEU A 167 17.09 -21.26 7.98
N ALA A 168 16.31 -22.28 7.63
CA ALA A 168 14.94 -22.18 7.19
C ALA A 168 13.98 -22.63 8.31
N PHE A 169 13.11 -21.74 8.76
CA PHE A 169 12.04 -22.04 9.69
C PHE A 169 10.68 -21.96 8.98
N LYS A 170 9.84 -22.99 9.09
CA LYS A 170 8.56 -23.05 8.37
C LYS A 170 7.37 -22.78 9.28
N ASN A 171 6.63 -21.71 9.00
CA ASN A 171 5.35 -21.39 9.65
C ASN A 171 4.38 -20.69 8.67
N MET A 172 3.52 -21.47 8.01
CA MET A 172 2.78 -21.08 6.77
C MET A 172 3.71 -20.79 5.60
N ASP A 173 4.58 -19.78 5.73
CA ASP A 173 5.69 -19.44 4.84
C ASP A 173 7.02 -19.98 5.38
N ILE A 174 8.03 -20.02 4.51
CA ILE A 174 9.41 -20.36 4.89
C ILE A 174 10.15 -19.06 5.24
N TYR A 175 10.52 -18.92 6.51
CA TYR A 175 11.31 -17.81 7.04
C TYR A 175 12.79 -18.18 7.00
N CYS A 176 13.55 -17.41 6.23
CA CYS A 176 14.97 -17.63 6.00
C CYS A 176 15.78 -16.62 6.79
N ILE A 177 16.77 -17.12 7.53
CA ILE A 177 17.74 -16.28 8.23
C ILE A 177 19.15 -16.66 7.81
N ALA A 178 20.04 -15.68 7.72
CA ALA A 178 21.45 -15.89 7.53
C ALA A 178 22.25 -14.86 8.36
N PRO A 179 23.32 -15.28 9.06
CA PRO A 179 24.12 -14.37 9.87
C PRO A 179 24.93 -13.42 8.99
N ILE A 180 24.99 -12.14 9.34
CA ILE A 180 25.84 -11.16 8.66
C ILE A 180 27.21 -11.19 9.32
N ILE A 181 28.24 -11.55 8.56
CA ILE A 181 29.61 -11.72 9.08
C ILE A 181 30.59 -10.87 8.29
N ARG A 182 31.74 -10.59 8.89
CA ARG A 182 32.85 -9.90 8.23
C ARG A 182 34.00 -10.88 8.00
N GLN A 183 34.50 -10.94 6.78
CA GLN A 183 35.76 -11.64 6.51
C GLN A 183 36.89 -10.86 7.20
N PRO A 184 37.76 -11.51 7.99
CA PRO A 184 38.91 -10.81 8.56
C PRO A 184 39.82 -10.32 7.43
N LEU A 185 40.03 -9.01 7.34
CA LEU A 185 40.98 -8.41 6.39
C LEU A 185 42.44 -8.61 6.85
N ASP A 186 42.66 -8.75 8.17
CA ASP A 186 43.98 -8.99 8.76
C ASP A 186 44.06 -10.41 9.30
N SER A 187 45.04 -11.17 8.82
CA SER A 187 45.37 -12.55 9.23
C SER A 187 45.92 -12.67 10.66
N SER A 188 45.82 -11.60 11.46
CA SER A 188 46.39 -11.49 12.82
C SER A 188 45.36 -11.38 13.94
N VAL A 189 44.06 -11.50 13.65
CA VAL A 189 43.04 -11.50 14.71
C VAL A 189 42.92 -12.92 15.26
N GLU A 190 43.41 -13.10 16.48
CA GLU A 190 43.42 -14.35 17.25
C GLU A 190 42.04 -15.03 17.18
N ALA A 191 42.04 -16.25 16.65
CA ALA A 191 40.85 -17.06 16.47
C ALA A 191 40.25 -17.39 17.85
N SER A 192 39.24 -16.61 18.23
CA SER A 192 38.25 -17.01 19.23
C SER A 192 37.69 -18.40 18.88
N ALA A 193 37.40 -19.19 19.91
CA ALA A 193 36.99 -20.59 19.83
C ALA A 193 36.10 -20.90 18.60
N THR A 194 36.60 -21.77 17.71
CA THR A 194 35.85 -22.26 16.56
C THR A 194 34.85 -23.29 17.05
N ILE A 195 33.56 -22.95 17.04
CA ILE A 195 32.47 -23.88 17.37
C ILE A 195 31.70 -24.14 16.08
N SER A 196 31.64 -25.40 15.65
CA SER A 196 30.85 -25.84 14.48
C SER A 196 31.17 -25.09 13.17
N GLY A 197 32.44 -24.75 12.93
CA GLY A 197 32.89 -24.05 11.72
C GLY A 197 32.66 -22.53 11.72
N PHE A 198 32.28 -21.97 12.86
CA PHE A 198 32.14 -20.53 13.09
C PHE A 198 33.16 -20.04 14.12
N THR A 199 33.82 -18.93 13.82
CA THR A 199 34.71 -18.24 14.76
C THR A 199 33.86 -17.27 15.57
N LEU A 200 33.89 -17.37 16.90
CA LEU A 200 33.13 -16.44 17.74
C LEU A 200 33.66 -15.00 17.52
N PRO A 201 32.82 -14.03 17.15
CA PRO A 201 33.29 -12.66 16.97
C PRO A 201 33.83 -12.07 18.28
N PRO A 202 34.78 -11.12 18.23
CA PRO A 202 35.26 -10.37 19.40
C PRO A 202 34.14 -9.75 20.25
N SER A 203 33.00 -9.41 19.63
CA SER A 203 31.78 -8.93 20.31
C SER A 203 31.19 -9.94 21.29
N GLY A 204 31.50 -11.24 21.13
CA GLY A 204 31.00 -12.35 21.92
C GLY A 204 29.58 -12.80 21.56
N THR A 205 28.93 -12.18 20.57
CA THR A 205 27.54 -12.48 20.15
C THR A 205 27.32 -12.28 18.65
N ILE A 206 26.40 -13.04 18.07
CA ILE A 206 25.96 -12.89 16.67
C ILE A 206 24.58 -12.24 16.66
N ASP A 207 24.58 -10.92 16.56
CA ASP A 207 23.38 -10.11 16.67
C ASP A 207 22.89 -9.59 15.31
N TRP A 208 23.64 -9.77 14.22
CA TRP A 208 23.33 -9.21 12.91
C TRP A 208 22.81 -10.28 11.94
N TRP A 209 21.57 -10.11 11.47
CA TRP A 209 20.88 -11.12 10.68
C TRP A 209 20.29 -10.55 9.40
N ALA A 210 20.58 -11.21 8.28
CA ALA A 210 19.89 -11.02 7.02
C ALA A 210 18.68 -11.94 6.97
N VAL A 211 17.52 -11.40 6.58
CA VAL A 211 16.26 -12.15 6.59
C VAL A 211 15.47 -11.99 5.31
N GLY A 212 14.62 -12.98 5.04
CA GLY A 212 13.52 -12.86 4.09
C GLY A 212 12.68 -14.14 3.99
N THR A 213 11.62 -14.10 3.20
CA THR A 213 10.66 -15.20 3.08
C THR A 213 10.82 -15.94 1.75
N ASN A 214 10.63 -17.27 1.78
CA ASN A 214 10.54 -18.15 0.61
C ASN A 214 11.75 -18.06 -0.35
N CYS A 215 12.96 -17.85 0.19
CA CYS A 215 14.20 -17.66 -0.58
C CYS A 215 15.35 -18.55 -0.09
N CYS A 216 15.04 -19.57 0.71
CA CYS A 216 15.98 -20.62 1.08
C CYS A 216 16.00 -21.66 -0.03
N GLY A 217 17.15 -22.30 -0.27
CA GLY A 217 17.19 -23.48 -1.12
C GLY A 217 16.43 -24.66 -0.52
N GLU A 218 16.27 -25.72 -1.31
CA GLU A 218 15.55 -26.94 -0.93
C GLU A 218 16.13 -27.59 0.34
N ASP A 219 17.44 -27.49 0.53
CA ASP A 219 18.16 -28.01 1.71
C ASP A 219 18.00 -27.13 2.96
N GLY A 220 17.36 -25.95 2.86
CA GLY A 220 17.18 -25.00 3.96
C GLY A 220 18.45 -24.25 4.40
N ASN A 221 19.61 -24.60 3.85
CA ASN A 221 20.91 -24.03 4.22
C ASN A 221 21.43 -22.94 3.27
N SER A 222 20.84 -22.79 2.09
CA SER A 222 21.24 -21.74 1.15
C SER A 222 20.39 -20.49 1.25
N PHE A 223 21.01 -19.31 1.16
CA PHE A 223 20.31 -18.03 1.29
C PHE A 223 20.40 -17.22 -0.01
N THR A 224 19.25 -16.92 -0.63
CA THR A 224 19.19 -16.19 -1.91
C THR A 224 18.39 -14.89 -1.84
N CYS A 225 17.96 -14.48 -0.65
CA CYS A 225 17.14 -13.29 -0.45
C CYS A 225 17.90 -11.99 -0.70
N GLY A 226 17.22 -10.99 -1.27
CA GLY A 226 17.76 -9.64 -1.42
C GLY A 226 18.95 -9.60 -2.38
N SER A 227 19.90 -8.70 -2.12
CA SER A 227 21.03 -8.44 -3.02
C SER A 227 22.27 -9.29 -2.72
N VAL A 228 22.10 -10.51 -2.19
CA VAL A 228 23.23 -11.36 -1.74
C VAL A 228 24.16 -11.75 -2.88
N ALA A 229 23.63 -11.97 -4.08
CA ALA A 229 24.43 -12.24 -5.28
C ALA A 229 25.26 -11.04 -5.75
N ASN A 230 24.94 -9.83 -5.29
CA ASN A 230 25.65 -8.61 -5.67
C ASN A 230 26.76 -8.32 -4.66
N GLY A 231 28.03 -8.47 -5.07
CA GLY A 231 29.18 -8.18 -4.22
C GLY A 231 29.32 -6.72 -3.77
N LYS A 232 28.50 -5.80 -4.30
CA LYS A 232 28.41 -4.41 -3.82
C LYS A 232 27.43 -4.21 -2.67
N ALA A 233 26.57 -5.20 -2.40
CA ALA A 233 25.63 -5.12 -1.30
C ALA A 233 26.37 -5.22 0.03
N ARG A 234 26.23 -4.19 0.87
CA ARG A 234 26.87 -4.07 2.19
C ARG A 234 26.00 -3.30 3.17
N SER A 235 24.69 -3.37 2.97
CA SER A 235 23.73 -2.59 3.73
C SER A 235 22.48 -3.39 4.02
N GLY A 236 21.83 -3.00 5.11
CA GLY A 236 20.61 -3.62 5.59
C GLY A 236 19.53 -2.57 5.84
N LEU A 237 18.32 -2.88 5.39
CA LEU A 237 17.11 -2.16 5.77
C LEU A 237 16.39 -2.95 6.87
N ARG A 238 16.05 -2.30 7.99
CA ARG A 238 15.46 -2.96 9.16
C ARG A 238 14.12 -3.61 8.80
N LEU A 239 13.85 -4.80 9.31
CA LEU A 239 12.52 -5.39 9.22
C LEU A 239 11.55 -4.67 10.18
N LEU A 240 10.44 -4.16 9.65
CA LEU A 240 9.41 -3.46 10.44
C LEU A 240 8.21 -4.36 10.80
N ASP A 241 8.02 -5.48 10.12
CA ASP A 241 6.89 -6.37 10.38
C ASP A 241 7.10 -7.18 11.67
N GLU A 242 6.34 -6.83 12.71
CA GLU A 242 6.38 -7.48 14.03
C GLU A 242 5.98 -8.95 13.99
N THR A 243 5.08 -9.32 13.07
CA THR A 243 4.60 -10.71 12.97
C THR A 243 5.71 -11.59 12.40
N ALA A 244 6.32 -11.14 11.30
CA ALA A 244 7.49 -11.80 10.74
C ALA A 244 8.68 -11.79 11.70
N GLN A 245 8.89 -10.71 12.45
CA GLN A 245 9.99 -10.60 13.42
C GLN A 245 9.97 -11.72 14.47
N LYS A 246 8.79 -12.08 14.98
CA LYS A 246 8.63 -13.19 15.94
C LYS A 246 9.04 -14.53 15.33
N ASN A 247 8.67 -14.78 14.08
CA ASN A 247 9.03 -16.01 13.37
C ASN A 247 10.54 -16.07 13.10
N TYR A 248 11.18 -14.95 12.72
CA TYR A 248 12.64 -14.90 12.57
C TYR A 248 13.38 -15.09 13.89
N LEU A 249 12.81 -14.63 15.01
CA LEU A 249 13.42 -14.85 16.33
C LEU A 249 13.43 -16.34 16.72
N ILE A 250 12.36 -17.09 16.40
CA ILE A 250 12.33 -18.54 16.60
C ILE A 250 13.39 -19.21 15.72
N ALA A 251 13.51 -18.80 14.45
CA ALA A 251 14.55 -19.30 13.56
C ALA A 251 15.96 -19.06 14.15
N VAL A 252 16.23 -17.88 14.72
CA VAL A 252 17.52 -17.59 15.36
C VAL A 252 17.75 -18.49 16.57
N GLN A 253 16.73 -18.74 17.39
CA GLN A 253 16.86 -19.65 18.53
C GLN A 253 17.20 -21.08 18.10
N GLU A 254 16.60 -21.56 17.01
CA GLU A 254 16.94 -22.85 16.41
C GLU A 254 18.38 -22.87 15.88
N TRP A 255 18.81 -21.78 15.23
CA TRP A 255 20.19 -21.63 14.77
C TRP A 255 21.20 -21.62 15.92
N VAL A 256 20.89 -20.93 17.01
CA VAL A 256 21.71 -20.92 18.23
C VAL A 256 21.79 -22.33 18.83
N GLY A 257 20.69 -23.07 18.84
CA GLY A 257 20.63 -24.45 19.34
C GLY A 257 21.46 -25.44 18.51
N THR A 258 21.53 -25.23 17.19
CA THR A 258 22.29 -26.09 16.27
C THR A 258 23.78 -25.74 16.22
N THR A 259 24.12 -24.45 16.28
CA THR A 259 25.52 -24.00 16.17
C THR A 259 26.24 -23.90 17.50
N GLY A 260 25.51 -23.69 18.60
CA GLY A 260 26.08 -23.47 19.93
C GLY A 260 26.64 -22.05 20.15
N LEU A 261 26.37 -21.10 19.24
CA LEU A 261 26.85 -19.73 19.32
C LEU A 261 25.77 -18.80 19.87
N PRO A 262 26.11 -17.88 20.78
CA PRO A 262 25.11 -17.00 21.39
C PRO A 262 24.66 -15.86 20.46
N ALA A 263 23.35 -15.63 20.39
CA ALA A 263 22.73 -14.42 19.86
C ALA A 263 21.94 -13.75 21.00
N ARG A 264 22.33 -12.53 21.42
CA ARG A 264 21.70 -11.87 22.58
C ARG A 264 20.62 -10.88 22.16
N HIS A 265 20.93 -10.02 21.19
CA HIS A 265 20.04 -8.97 20.70
C HIS A 265 19.95 -9.05 19.18
N PRO A 266 19.25 -10.06 18.63
CA PRO A 266 19.17 -10.25 17.19
C PRO A 266 18.45 -9.08 16.51
N LEU A 267 19.13 -8.47 15.56
CA LEU A 267 18.65 -7.43 14.68
C LEU A 267 18.45 -8.00 13.27
N PHE A 268 17.27 -7.78 12.70
CA PHE A 268 16.88 -8.33 11.41
C PHE A 268 16.88 -7.27 10.32
N PHE A 269 17.54 -7.57 9.21
CA PHE A 269 17.66 -6.69 8.07
C PHE A 269 17.37 -7.41 6.76
N THR A 270 16.67 -6.73 5.85
CA THR A 270 16.62 -7.12 4.45
C THR A 270 17.91 -6.64 3.78
N TRP A 271 18.64 -7.57 3.17
CA TRP A 271 19.94 -7.29 2.57
C TRP A 271 19.81 -6.57 1.23
N THR A 272 20.36 -5.35 1.15
CA THR A 272 20.23 -4.47 -0.02
C THR A 272 21.55 -3.77 -0.36
N VAL A 273 21.63 -3.22 -1.58
CA VAL A 273 22.77 -2.42 -2.04
C VAL A 273 22.71 -0.99 -1.51
N ASP A 274 21.51 -0.40 -1.51
CA ASP A 274 21.29 0.96 -1.03
C ASP A 274 19.91 1.06 -0.34
N PRO A 275 19.88 1.12 1.00
CA PRO A 275 18.62 1.19 1.73
C PRO A 275 17.94 2.56 1.57
N TYR A 276 18.66 3.60 1.14
CA TYR A 276 18.06 4.91 0.85
C TYR A 276 17.22 4.86 -0.43
N SER A 277 17.70 4.18 -1.47
CA SER A 277 16.94 3.94 -2.70
C SER A 277 15.66 3.16 -2.42
N ASP A 278 15.76 2.04 -1.70
CA ASP A 278 14.60 1.18 -1.38
C ASP A 278 13.53 1.95 -0.57
N MET A 279 13.97 2.77 0.38
CA MET A 279 13.08 3.64 1.15
C MET A 279 12.39 4.67 0.26
N LYS A 280 13.13 5.28 -0.69
CA LYS A 280 12.57 6.24 -1.65
C LYS A 280 11.57 5.58 -2.59
N ASP A 281 11.79 4.32 -2.95
CA ASP A 281 10.88 3.56 -3.81
C ASP A 281 9.51 3.33 -3.15
N LEU A 282 9.44 3.19 -1.83
CA LEU A 282 8.15 3.15 -1.12
C LEU A 282 7.32 4.42 -1.37
N TYR A 283 7.95 5.58 -1.30
CA TYR A 283 7.28 6.87 -1.50
C TYR A 283 6.87 7.08 -2.98
N THR A 284 7.75 6.74 -3.92
CA THR A 284 7.42 6.86 -5.35
C THR A 284 6.34 5.87 -5.77
N ASN A 285 6.33 4.66 -5.19
CA ASN A 285 5.30 3.65 -5.41
C ASN A 285 3.93 4.09 -4.86
N ALA A 286 3.89 4.75 -3.70
CA ALA A 286 2.65 5.33 -3.16
C ALA A 286 2.04 6.36 -4.13
N TRP A 287 2.85 7.30 -4.63
CA TRP A 287 2.42 8.29 -5.61
C TRP A 287 2.02 7.67 -6.94
N SER A 288 2.77 6.69 -7.42
CA SER A 288 2.43 5.98 -8.66
C SER A 288 1.10 5.23 -8.50
N SER A 289 0.87 4.58 -7.35
CA SER A 289 -0.39 3.91 -7.02
C SER A 289 -1.56 4.90 -6.98
N PHE A 290 -1.36 6.06 -6.37
CA PHE A 290 -2.35 7.13 -6.33
C PHE A 290 -2.78 7.57 -7.74
N TRP A 291 -1.83 7.94 -8.60
CA TRP A 291 -2.15 8.42 -9.95
C TRP A 291 -2.82 7.34 -10.82
N ARG A 292 -2.34 6.09 -10.75
CA ARG A 292 -2.96 4.96 -11.48
C ARG A 292 -4.41 4.73 -11.02
N THR A 293 -4.64 4.72 -9.72
CA THR A 293 -5.98 4.46 -9.16
C THR A 293 -6.94 5.62 -9.41
N LEU A 294 -6.45 6.86 -9.32
CA LEU A 294 -7.22 8.07 -9.63
C LEU A 294 -7.65 8.10 -11.10
N MET A 295 -6.73 7.79 -12.03
CA MET A 295 -7.04 7.71 -13.45
C MET A 295 -8.08 6.62 -13.72
N LEU A 296 -7.88 5.41 -13.17
CA LEU A 296 -8.82 4.31 -13.34
C LEU A 296 -10.21 4.65 -12.78
N TYR A 297 -10.26 5.21 -11.58
CA TYR A 297 -11.50 5.60 -10.92
C TYR A 297 -12.26 6.68 -11.72
N SER A 298 -11.57 7.71 -12.22
CA SER A 298 -12.22 8.78 -13.00
C SER A 298 -12.89 8.25 -14.28
N ILE A 299 -12.25 7.31 -14.98
CA ILE A 299 -12.84 6.62 -16.14
C ILE A 299 -14.07 5.81 -15.70
N CYS A 300 -13.94 5.00 -14.65
CA CYS A 300 -15.03 4.21 -14.11
C CYS A 300 -16.20 5.07 -13.61
N ALA A 301 -15.92 6.26 -13.06
CA ALA A 301 -16.95 7.17 -12.57
C ALA A 301 -17.80 7.75 -13.71
N VAL A 302 -17.19 8.07 -14.85
CA VAL A 302 -17.91 8.54 -16.05
C VAL A 302 -18.85 7.45 -16.58
N PHE A 303 -18.32 6.24 -16.79
CA PHE A 303 -19.12 5.12 -17.29
C PHE A 303 -20.17 4.65 -16.27
N GLY A 304 -19.82 4.62 -14.99
CA GLY A 304 -20.72 4.26 -13.90
C GLY A 304 -21.88 5.24 -13.78
N THR A 305 -21.61 6.56 -13.84
CA THR A 305 -22.65 7.59 -13.81
C THR A 305 -23.59 7.43 -15.00
N PHE A 306 -23.07 7.19 -16.21
CA PHE A 306 -23.89 6.93 -17.39
C PHE A 306 -24.77 5.70 -17.22
N PHE A 307 -24.20 4.59 -16.73
CA PHE A 307 -24.93 3.35 -16.49
C PHE A 307 -26.06 3.53 -15.45
N PHE A 308 -25.77 4.16 -14.30
CA PHE A 308 -26.77 4.42 -13.28
C PHE A 308 -27.88 5.34 -13.78
N MET A 309 -27.56 6.37 -14.58
CA MET A 309 -28.58 7.22 -15.18
C MET A 309 -29.54 6.43 -16.08
N VAL A 310 -29.01 5.55 -16.94
CA VAL A 310 -29.82 4.69 -17.80
C VAL A 310 -30.65 3.73 -16.94
N PHE A 311 -30.05 3.09 -15.95
CA PHE A 311 -30.73 2.16 -15.05
C PHE A 311 -31.94 2.80 -14.35
N PHE A 312 -31.78 3.98 -13.73
CA PHE A 312 -32.87 4.68 -13.06
C PHE A 312 -33.93 5.26 -14.02
N GLN A 313 -33.64 5.38 -15.32
CA GLN A 313 -34.66 5.67 -16.32
C GLN A 313 -35.58 4.46 -16.56
N TYR A 314 -35.00 3.25 -16.64
CA TYR A 314 -35.74 2.01 -16.86
C TYR A 314 -36.52 1.52 -15.64
N VAL A 315 -36.01 1.76 -14.42
CA VAL A 315 -36.72 1.39 -13.19
C VAL A 315 -37.92 2.32 -12.98
N LYS A 316 -39.13 1.77 -13.11
CA LYS A 316 -40.36 2.45 -12.66
C LYS A 316 -40.38 2.48 -11.14
N VAL A 317 -39.95 3.58 -10.55
CA VAL A 317 -40.25 3.91 -9.16
C VAL A 317 -41.77 4.12 -9.07
N TYR A 318 -42.49 3.13 -8.51
CA TYR A 318 -43.93 3.18 -8.25
C TYR A 318 -44.24 4.08 -7.07
#